data_AF-A0A4Y7SW60-F1
#
_entry.id   AF-A0A4Y7SW60-F1
#
_cell.length_a   1.000
_cell.length_b   1.000
_cell.length_c   1.000
_cell.angle_alpha   90.00
_cell.angle_beta   90.00
_cell.angle_gamma   90.00
#
_symmetry.space_group_name_H-M   'P 1'
#
loop_
_entity.id
_entity.type
_entity.pdbx_description
1 polymer ?
#
loop_
_entity_poly.entity_id
_entity_poly.type
_entity_poly.pdbx_seq_one_letter_code
_entity_poly.pdbx_strand_id
1 'polypeptide(L)'
;MHCGENIIAAVNVPIIPELPATGNRKVFMCWDLHYGADNYIQWPQPFHRKFPHFAAILHKPKYSHTLKILWKSYHAQCPEFTTSTAHYVLFCPYDLSAFKNVETQLGKQVADYLEDPRSKSPESYREAILIRRGWAHTFLARITTIPMTCRELWHCLIKVQRFLLKLHAALYWETICMPCILGLEQLATTVVDMLGTLTLDPGDVKPCVVAGLPVWLILDVDHLPHTRIDKVVEFEPAALHVIRDQGTIKNPVIF
;
A
#
# COMPACT_ATOMS: atom_id res chain seq x y z
N MET A 1 -22.40 6.19 4.77
CA MET A 1 -22.25 6.35 3.31
C MET A 1 -22.88 5.12 2.67
N HIS A 2 -23.93 5.25 1.85
CA HIS A 2 -24.56 4.10 1.19
C HIS A 2 -23.58 3.51 0.18
N CYS A 3 -23.07 2.30 0.43
CA CYS A 3 -22.37 1.51 -0.57
C CYS A 3 -23.40 0.77 -1.45
N GLY A 4 -24.41 1.47 -1.97
CA GLY A 4 -25.59 0.86 -2.59
C GLY A 4 -26.34 -0.10 -1.66
N GLU A 5 -26.95 -1.14 -2.23
CA GLU A 5 -27.60 -2.28 -1.57
C GLU A 5 -26.59 -3.30 -1.04
N ASN A 6 -25.40 -2.86 -0.58
CA ASN A 6 -24.37 -3.77 -0.05
C ASN A 6 -24.01 -3.46 1.40
N ILE A 7 -23.62 -4.52 2.11
CA ILE A 7 -23.10 -4.52 3.49
C ILE A 7 -21.64 -4.94 3.44
N ILE A 8 -20.83 -4.36 4.34
CA ILE A 8 -19.45 -4.77 4.54
C ILE A 8 -19.36 -5.53 5.86
N ALA A 9 -18.94 -6.78 5.81
CA ALA A 9 -18.69 -7.62 6.96
C ALA A 9 -17.18 -7.71 7.23
N ALA A 10 -16.77 -7.31 8.43
CA ALA A 10 -15.40 -7.51 8.88
C ALA A 10 -15.23 -8.96 9.33
N VAL A 11 -14.33 -9.72 8.69
CA VAL A 11 -14.27 -11.18 8.92
C VAL A 11 -13.32 -11.52 10.08
N ASN A 12 -12.10 -10.99 10.04
CA ASN A 12 -11.06 -11.27 11.03
C ASN A 12 -10.54 -10.01 11.73
N VAL A 13 -11.04 -8.83 11.37
CA VAL A 13 -10.69 -7.55 11.99
C VAL A 13 -11.91 -6.89 12.61
N PRO A 14 -11.79 -6.22 13.77
CA PRO A 14 -12.94 -5.63 14.47
C PRO A 14 -13.34 -4.24 13.95
N ILE A 15 -12.70 -3.77 12.88
CA ILE A 15 -12.81 -2.40 12.35
C ILE A 15 -13.23 -2.48 10.88
N ILE A 16 -14.07 -1.55 10.42
CA ILE A 16 -14.40 -1.38 9.00
C ILE A 16 -13.95 0.02 8.56
N PRO A 17 -13.00 0.15 7.63
CA PRO A 17 -12.56 1.46 7.16
C PRO A 17 -13.65 2.11 6.31
N GLU A 18 -13.83 3.43 6.46
CA GLU A 18 -14.61 4.23 5.51
C GLU A 18 -13.90 4.22 4.16
N LEU A 19 -14.51 3.56 3.18
CA LEU A 19 -13.92 3.45 1.85
C LEU A 19 -14.18 4.71 1.02
N PRO A 20 -13.27 5.04 0.09
CA PRO A 20 -13.58 6.03 -0.93
C PRO A 20 -14.87 5.63 -1.66
N ALA A 21 -15.73 6.60 -1.99
CA ALA A 21 -16.97 6.30 -2.73
C ALA A 21 -16.68 5.46 -4.01
N THR A 22 -17.56 4.55 -4.36
CA THR A 22 -17.39 3.69 -5.53
C THR A 22 -17.93 4.37 -6.80
N GLY A 23 -17.54 3.86 -7.98
CA GLY A 23 -18.05 4.30 -9.29
C GLY A 23 -17.09 5.18 -10.11
N ASN A 24 -17.57 5.63 -11.27
CA ASN A 24 -16.78 6.46 -12.19
C ASN A 24 -16.44 7.81 -11.56
N ARG A 25 -15.15 8.07 -11.37
CA ARG A 25 -14.65 9.30 -10.77
C ARG A 25 -13.45 9.86 -11.53
N LYS A 26 -13.41 11.18 -11.57
CA LYS A 26 -12.24 11.91 -12.07
C LYS A 26 -11.23 11.98 -10.94
N VAL A 27 -10.14 11.25 -11.08
CA VAL A 27 -9.02 11.26 -10.12
C VAL A 27 -8.07 12.38 -10.52
N PHE A 28 -7.75 13.25 -9.57
CA PHE A 28 -6.76 14.31 -9.74
C PHE A 28 -5.66 14.15 -8.69
N MET A 29 -4.48 14.63 -9.04
CA MET A 29 -3.41 14.77 -8.07
C MET A 29 -3.76 15.91 -7.11
N CYS A 30 -3.66 15.68 -5.81
CA CYS A 30 -3.86 16.69 -4.76
C CYS A 30 -2.61 17.55 -4.57
N TRP A 31 -2.69 18.59 -3.73
CA TRP A 31 -1.53 19.43 -3.39
C TRP A 31 -0.36 18.63 -2.83
N ASP A 32 -0.64 17.51 -2.16
CA ASP A 32 0.35 16.61 -1.58
C ASP A 32 0.99 15.64 -2.60
N LEU A 33 0.67 15.82 -3.90
CA LEU A 33 1.06 15.00 -5.04
C LEU A 33 0.59 13.53 -4.97
N HIS A 34 -0.27 13.17 -4.02
CA HIS A 34 -1.00 11.91 -3.99
C HIS A 34 -2.33 12.05 -4.74
N TYR A 35 -3.06 10.94 -4.86
CA TYR A 35 -4.38 10.91 -5.48
C TYR A 35 -5.51 11.01 -4.45
N GLY A 36 -5.25 11.66 -3.31
CA GLY A 36 -6.20 11.79 -2.21
C GLY A 36 -6.80 10.44 -1.80
N ALA A 37 -8.14 10.37 -1.76
CA ALA A 37 -8.87 9.15 -1.41
C ALA A 37 -8.62 7.99 -2.40
N ASP A 38 -8.19 8.27 -3.63
CA ASP A 38 -7.93 7.26 -4.66
C ASP A 38 -6.49 6.70 -4.63
N ASN A 39 -5.68 7.10 -3.64
CA ASN A 39 -4.35 6.54 -3.47
C ASN A 39 -4.43 5.12 -2.89
N TYR A 40 -4.40 4.11 -3.77
CA TYR A 40 -4.57 2.69 -3.41
C TYR A 40 -3.56 2.11 -2.41
N ILE A 41 -2.50 2.83 -2.05
CA ILE A 41 -1.57 2.41 -1.00
C ILE A 41 -1.98 2.92 0.40
N GLN A 42 -3.14 3.54 0.55
CA GLN A 42 -3.63 4.08 1.83
C GLN A 42 -4.87 3.37 2.37
N TRP A 43 -5.43 2.43 1.60
CA TRP A 43 -6.68 1.74 1.93
C TRP A 43 -6.62 0.27 1.55
N PRO A 44 -7.44 -0.59 2.18
CA PRO A 44 -7.68 -1.92 1.67
C PRO A 44 -8.11 -1.86 0.19
N GLN A 45 -7.52 -2.72 -0.62
CA GLN A 45 -7.85 -2.79 -2.05
C GLN A 45 -8.85 -3.90 -2.32
N PRO A 46 -9.73 -3.77 -3.33
CA PRO A 46 -10.47 -4.92 -3.86
C PRO A 46 -9.51 -6.06 -4.16
N PHE A 47 -9.87 -7.26 -3.71
CA PHE A 47 -9.05 -8.44 -3.91
C PHE A 47 -8.98 -8.72 -5.41
N HIS A 48 -7.76 -8.90 -5.91
CA HIS A 48 -7.52 -9.13 -7.31
C HIS A 48 -6.57 -10.31 -7.47
N ARG A 49 -7.06 -11.41 -8.04
CA ARG A 49 -6.28 -12.67 -8.16
C ARG A 49 -4.96 -12.54 -8.90
N LYS A 50 -4.84 -11.58 -9.84
CA LYS A 50 -3.56 -11.29 -10.53
C LYS A 50 -2.59 -10.40 -9.74
N PHE A 51 -3.08 -9.71 -8.71
CA PHE A 51 -2.29 -8.80 -7.87
C PHE A 51 -2.68 -8.94 -6.38
N PRO A 52 -2.72 -10.17 -5.84
CA PRO A 52 -3.27 -10.44 -4.51
C PRO A 52 -2.37 -9.86 -3.42
N HIS A 53 -1.08 -9.67 -3.71
CA HIS A 53 -0.11 -9.02 -2.83
C HIS A 53 -0.46 -7.58 -2.47
N PHE A 54 -1.38 -6.91 -3.18
CA PHE A 54 -1.88 -5.61 -2.72
C PHE A 54 -2.63 -5.68 -1.38
N ALA A 55 -3.16 -6.86 -1.02
CA ALA A 55 -3.69 -7.10 0.32
C ALA A 55 -2.60 -7.02 1.42
N ALA A 56 -1.34 -7.28 1.05
CA ALA A 56 -0.19 -7.29 1.96
C ALA A 56 0.60 -5.96 1.94
N ILE A 57 0.01 -4.87 1.46
CA ILE A 57 0.62 -3.54 1.64
C ILE A 57 0.62 -3.24 3.14
N LEU A 58 1.78 -2.89 3.68
CA LEU A 58 1.94 -2.56 5.09
C LEU A 58 0.98 -1.44 5.48
N HIS A 59 0.36 -1.50 6.66
CA HIS A 59 -0.32 -0.33 7.20
C HIS A 59 0.73 0.68 7.71
N LYS A 60 0.37 1.95 7.91
CA LYS A 60 1.27 2.90 8.59
C LYS A 60 1.63 2.36 9.99
N PRO A 61 2.92 2.06 10.28
CA PRO A 61 3.29 1.47 11.55
C PRO A 61 3.02 2.42 12.73
N LYS A 62 2.41 1.90 13.79
CA LYS A 62 2.13 2.67 15.02
C LYS A 62 3.41 2.96 15.84
N TYR A 63 4.35 2.02 15.84
CA TYR A 63 5.58 2.09 16.64
C TYR A 63 6.82 2.37 15.77
N SER A 64 8.00 2.44 16.41
CA SER A 64 9.27 2.55 15.68
C SER A 64 9.44 1.33 14.78
N HIS A 65 9.46 1.56 13.47
CA HIS A 65 9.59 0.53 12.46
C HIS A 65 10.52 1.03 11.36
N THR A 66 11.39 0.18 10.84
CA THR A 66 12.38 0.58 9.81
C THR A 66 11.72 1.15 8.56
N LEU A 67 10.55 0.61 8.19
CA LEU A 67 9.76 1.08 7.04
C LEU A 67 8.90 2.33 7.33
N LYS A 68 8.96 2.92 8.52
CA LYS A 68 8.15 4.10 8.89
C LYS A 68 8.44 5.31 7.99
N ILE A 69 9.66 5.45 7.46
CA ILE A 69 10.04 6.51 6.52
C ILE A 69 9.17 6.48 5.24
N LEU A 70 8.64 5.32 4.86
CA LEU A 70 7.77 5.16 3.70
C LEU A 70 6.41 5.86 3.87
N TRP A 71 6.06 6.25 5.10
CA TRP A 71 4.81 6.95 5.45
C TRP A 71 5.04 8.41 5.87
N LYS A 72 6.27 8.92 5.72
CA LYS A 72 6.56 10.32 6.03
C LYS A 72 5.95 11.22 4.96
N SER A 73 5.13 12.17 5.36
CA SER A 73 4.56 13.18 4.48
C SER A 73 5.57 14.29 4.23
N TYR A 74 5.83 14.59 2.96
CA TYR A 74 6.63 15.73 2.54
C TYR A 74 5.73 16.79 1.92
N HIS A 75 6.12 18.07 1.97
CA HIS A 75 5.43 19.18 1.34
C HIS A 75 6.40 20.30 0.97
N ALA A 76 6.00 21.25 0.12
CA ALA A 76 6.92 22.23 -0.46
C ALA A 76 7.70 23.08 0.57
N GLN A 77 7.14 23.28 1.77
CA GLN A 77 7.75 24.04 2.88
C GLN A 77 8.46 23.15 3.91
N CYS A 78 8.64 21.85 3.62
CA CYS A 78 9.34 20.93 4.52
C CYS A 78 10.76 21.43 4.81
N PRO A 79 11.21 21.45 6.09
CA PRO A 79 12.58 21.79 6.44
C PRO A 79 13.60 20.80 5.88
N GLU A 80 13.15 19.61 5.47
CA GLU A 80 13.97 18.60 4.81
C GLU A 80 14.37 18.96 3.37
N PHE A 81 13.83 20.04 2.81
CA PHE A 81 14.25 20.61 1.55
C PHE A 81 15.10 21.85 1.80
N THR A 82 16.41 21.72 1.61
CA THR A 82 17.33 22.86 1.72
C THR A 82 17.57 23.46 0.34
N THR A 83 17.44 24.78 0.20
CA THR A 83 17.76 25.47 -1.04
C THR A 83 19.25 25.33 -1.36
N SER A 84 19.58 24.78 -2.53
CA SER A 84 20.97 24.71 -3.03
C SER A 84 21.33 25.93 -3.85
N THR A 85 20.39 26.34 -4.72
CA THR A 85 20.46 27.50 -5.62
C THR A 85 19.06 28.10 -5.76
N ALA A 86 18.89 29.20 -6.49
CA ALA A 86 17.58 29.86 -6.67
C ALA A 86 16.46 28.94 -7.22
N HIS A 87 16.79 27.80 -7.84
CA HIS A 87 15.83 26.91 -8.49
C HIS A 87 15.88 25.44 -8.05
N TYR A 88 16.98 24.98 -7.44
CA TYR A 88 17.15 23.57 -7.06
C TYR A 88 17.25 23.38 -5.55
N VAL A 89 16.75 22.24 -5.09
CA VAL A 89 16.76 21.87 -3.67
C VAL A 89 17.58 20.60 -3.44
N LEU A 90 18.18 20.52 -2.25
CA LEU A 90 18.77 19.31 -1.70
C LEU A 90 17.78 18.64 -0.77
N PHE A 91 17.85 17.31 -0.71
CA PHE A 91 17.09 16.52 0.24
C PHE A 91 17.90 16.24 1.50
N CYS A 92 17.23 16.29 2.66
CA CYS A 92 17.82 16.01 3.95
C CYS A 92 18.63 14.69 3.94
N PRO A 93 19.93 14.73 4.27
CA PRO A 93 20.78 13.54 4.27
C PRO A 93 20.29 12.44 5.22
N TYR A 94 19.65 12.82 6.33
CA TYR A 94 19.11 11.87 7.30
C TYR A 94 17.99 11.01 6.69
N ASP A 95 16.97 11.64 6.10
CA ASP A 95 15.88 10.91 5.46
C ASP A 95 16.35 10.12 4.24
N LEU A 96 17.27 10.70 3.47
CA LEU A 96 17.87 10.00 2.34
C LEU A 96 18.57 8.71 2.79
N SER A 97 19.32 8.76 3.91
CA SER A 97 19.96 7.57 4.47
C SER A 97 18.92 6.54 4.93
N ALA A 98 17.80 6.98 5.51
CA ALA A 98 16.71 6.09 5.91
C ALA A 98 16.09 5.38 4.69
N PHE A 99 15.85 6.08 3.58
CA PHE A 99 15.39 5.44 2.34
C PHE A 99 16.40 4.44 1.78
N LYS A 100 17.70 4.78 1.75
CA LYS A 100 18.76 3.86 1.30
C LYS A 100 18.85 2.62 2.18
N ASN A 101 18.67 2.77 3.49
CA ASN A 101 18.64 1.63 4.42
C ASN A 101 17.47 0.71 4.13
N VAL A 102 16.27 1.25 3.89
CA VAL A 102 15.10 0.46 3.49
C VAL A 102 15.33 -0.24 2.15
N GLU A 103 15.83 0.46 1.14
CA GLU A 103 16.14 -0.11 -0.17
C GLU A 103 17.15 -1.27 -0.03
N THR A 104 18.20 -1.07 0.76
CA THR A 104 19.22 -2.10 1.01
C THR A 104 18.64 -3.32 1.72
N GLN A 105 17.81 -3.09 2.75
CA GLN A 105 17.15 -4.17 3.49
C GLN A 105 16.23 -4.99 2.58
N LEU A 106 15.35 -4.33 1.83
CA LEU A 106 14.47 -5.02 0.89
C LEU A 106 15.28 -5.67 -0.25
N GLY A 107 16.37 -5.05 -0.68
CA GLY A 107 17.29 -5.60 -1.68
C GLY A 107 17.92 -6.92 -1.25
N LYS A 108 18.27 -7.07 0.03
CA LYS A 108 18.73 -8.35 0.60
C LYS A 108 17.62 -9.40 0.57
N GLN A 109 16.41 -9.05 1.00
CA GLN A 109 15.26 -9.96 0.94
C GLN A 109 14.93 -10.39 -0.49
N VAL A 110 15.07 -9.49 -1.48
CA VAL A 110 14.93 -9.87 -2.89
C VAL A 110 16.01 -10.86 -3.30
N ALA A 111 17.27 -10.65 -2.91
CA ALA A 111 18.34 -11.59 -3.22
C ALA A 111 18.06 -12.97 -2.61
N ASP A 112 17.69 -13.02 -1.32
CA ASP A 112 17.34 -14.26 -0.63
C ASP A 112 16.17 -14.98 -1.32
N TYR A 113 15.14 -14.23 -1.72
CA TYR A 113 14.00 -14.77 -2.46
C TYR A 113 14.39 -15.33 -3.84
N LEU A 114 15.29 -14.67 -4.57
CA LEU A 114 15.69 -15.13 -5.91
C LEU A 114 16.50 -16.43 -5.89
N GLU A 115 17.15 -16.74 -4.76
CA GLU A 115 17.82 -18.03 -4.54
C GLU A 115 16.83 -19.15 -4.18
N ASP A 116 15.62 -18.80 -3.70
CA ASP A 116 14.56 -19.76 -3.39
C ASP A 116 14.05 -20.43 -4.69
N PRO A 117 13.99 -21.78 -4.75
CA PRO A 117 13.42 -22.50 -5.89
C PRO A 117 12.00 -22.05 -6.27
N ARG A 118 11.19 -21.62 -5.30
CA ARG A 118 9.82 -21.12 -5.51
C ARG A 118 9.79 -19.88 -6.41
N SER A 119 10.85 -19.06 -6.41
CA SER A 119 10.95 -17.87 -7.27
C SER A 119 11.05 -18.19 -8.77
N LYS A 120 11.26 -19.46 -9.13
CA LYS A 120 11.36 -19.93 -10.52
C LYS A 120 10.05 -20.50 -11.06
N SER A 121 9.01 -20.62 -10.22
CA SER A 121 7.71 -21.11 -10.67
C SER A 121 7.03 -20.08 -11.59
N PRO A 122 6.25 -20.50 -12.60
CA PRO A 122 5.49 -19.60 -13.47
C PRO A 122 4.48 -18.72 -12.72
N GLU A 123 4.02 -19.17 -11.55
CA GLU A 123 3.05 -18.49 -10.68
C GLU A 123 3.71 -17.47 -9.75
N SER A 124 5.05 -17.42 -9.73
CA SER A 124 5.82 -16.49 -8.91
C SER A 124 5.62 -15.03 -9.36
N TYR A 125 5.52 -14.14 -8.37
CA TYR A 125 5.57 -12.68 -8.58
C TYR A 125 7.00 -12.13 -8.79
N ARG A 126 7.97 -12.96 -9.18
CA ARG A 126 9.36 -12.56 -9.44
C ARG A 126 9.50 -11.33 -10.33
N GLU A 127 8.86 -11.32 -11.49
CA GLU A 127 8.93 -10.17 -12.41
C GLU A 127 8.33 -8.90 -11.78
N ALA A 128 7.20 -9.06 -11.09
CA ALA A 128 6.56 -7.98 -10.36
C ALA A 128 7.47 -7.40 -9.26
N ILE A 129 8.24 -8.24 -8.56
CA ILE A 129 9.23 -7.85 -7.55
C ILE A 129 10.40 -7.10 -8.20
N LEU A 130 10.99 -7.65 -9.26
CA LEU A 130 12.13 -7.05 -9.96
C LEU A 130 11.78 -5.69 -10.56
N ILE A 131 10.62 -5.56 -11.20
CA ILE A 131 10.14 -4.28 -11.76
C ILE A 131 9.98 -3.24 -10.65
N ARG A 132 9.35 -3.59 -9.51
CA ARG A 132 9.15 -2.67 -8.38
C ARG A 132 10.48 -2.23 -7.76
N ARG A 133 11.42 -3.16 -7.60
CA ARG A 133 12.78 -2.87 -7.13
C ARG A 133 13.50 -1.94 -8.09
N GLY A 134 13.45 -2.21 -9.40
CA GLY A 134 14.06 -1.39 -10.43
C GLY A 134 13.54 0.05 -10.39
N TRP A 135 12.21 0.24 -10.37
CA TRP A 135 11.63 1.57 -10.27
C TRP A 135 11.99 2.29 -8.96
N ALA A 136 11.90 1.62 -7.82
CA ALA A 136 12.31 2.21 -6.53
C ALA A 136 13.76 2.72 -6.60
N HIS A 137 14.66 1.89 -7.14
CA HIS A 137 16.06 2.23 -7.31
C HIS A 137 16.27 3.40 -8.26
N THR A 138 15.62 3.41 -9.41
CA THR A 138 15.72 4.51 -10.39
C THR A 138 15.30 5.86 -9.78
N PHE A 139 14.18 5.90 -9.05
CA PHE A 139 13.72 7.15 -8.44
C PHE A 139 14.62 7.58 -7.27
N LEU A 140 15.13 6.64 -6.46
CA LEU A 140 16.04 6.96 -5.38
C LEU A 140 17.39 7.46 -5.89
N ALA A 141 17.94 6.80 -6.92
CA ALA A 141 19.15 7.24 -7.60
C ALA A 141 18.98 8.67 -8.15
N ARG A 142 17.84 8.95 -8.80
CA ARG A 142 17.51 10.29 -9.32
C ARG A 142 17.54 11.37 -8.23
N ILE A 143 16.99 11.11 -7.05
CA ILE A 143 17.04 12.04 -5.90
C ILE A 143 18.48 12.37 -5.50
N THR A 144 19.41 11.44 -5.69
CA THR A 144 20.81 11.63 -5.28
C THR A 144 21.71 12.24 -6.36
N THR A 145 21.36 12.10 -7.64
CA THR A 145 22.27 12.44 -8.75
C THR A 145 21.78 13.60 -9.61
N ILE A 146 20.47 13.87 -9.64
CA ILE A 146 19.90 14.87 -10.53
C ILE A 146 19.40 16.08 -9.71
N PRO A 147 19.94 17.28 -9.95
CA PRO A 147 19.37 18.51 -9.40
C PRO A 147 17.92 18.66 -9.84
N MET A 148 17.03 18.93 -8.89
CA MET A 148 15.59 18.98 -9.12
C MET A 148 14.97 20.17 -8.41
N THR A 149 13.88 20.67 -8.98
CA THR A 149 12.99 21.59 -8.27
C THR A 149 12.34 20.89 -7.08
N CYS A 150 11.85 21.64 -6.10
CA CYS A 150 11.17 21.06 -4.94
C CYS A 150 10.02 20.12 -5.33
N ARG A 151 9.23 20.50 -6.35
CA ARG A 151 8.11 19.70 -6.84
C ARG A 151 8.55 18.38 -7.47
N GLU A 152 9.61 18.40 -8.28
CA GLU A 152 10.14 17.19 -8.93
C GLU A 152 10.74 16.23 -7.93
N LEU A 153 11.50 16.75 -6.96
CA LEU A 153 12.10 15.95 -5.89
C LEU A 153 11.02 15.30 -5.05
N TRP A 154 10.01 16.07 -4.65
CA TRP A 154 8.85 15.56 -3.91
C TRP A 154 8.09 14.47 -4.69
N HIS A 155 7.87 14.67 -5.99
CA HIS A 155 7.27 13.64 -6.83
C HIS A 155 8.12 12.36 -6.85
N CYS A 156 9.45 12.47 -6.95
CA CYS A 156 10.33 11.31 -6.88
C CYS A 156 10.23 10.59 -5.53
N LEU A 157 10.16 11.32 -4.40
CA LEU A 157 10.00 10.73 -3.07
C LEU A 157 8.72 9.89 -2.96
N ILE A 158 7.59 10.41 -3.43
CA ILE A 158 6.31 9.67 -3.42
C ILE A 158 6.42 8.39 -4.25
N LYS A 159 7.10 8.45 -5.40
CA LYS A 159 7.34 7.26 -6.22
C LYS A 159 8.21 6.24 -5.48
N VAL A 160 9.30 6.68 -4.84
CA VAL A 160 10.13 5.79 -4.01
C VAL A 160 9.30 5.13 -2.91
N GLN A 161 8.55 5.90 -2.13
CA GLN A 161 7.68 5.39 -1.07
C GLN A 161 6.71 4.33 -1.60
N ARG A 162 5.99 4.67 -2.68
CA ARG A 162 5.01 3.79 -3.32
C ARG A 162 5.64 2.50 -3.84
N PHE A 163 6.78 2.57 -4.53
CA PHE A 163 7.42 1.37 -5.09
C PHE A 163 8.04 0.50 -4.01
N LEU A 164 8.61 1.07 -2.94
CA LEU A 164 9.14 0.30 -1.81
C LEU A 164 8.02 -0.37 -1.01
N LEU A 165 6.88 0.29 -0.78
CA LEU A 165 5.71 -0.33 -0.14
C LEU A 165 5.18 -1.50 -0.97
N LYS A 166 5.08 -1.31 -2.29
CA LYS A 166 4.68 -2.37 -3.22
C LYS A 166 5.67 -3.53 -3.26
N LEU A 167 6.96 -3.24 -3.21
CA LEU A 167 8.01 -4.25 -3.20
C LEU A 167 7.92 -5.10 -1.94
N HIS A 168 7.80 -4.45 -0.78
CA HIS A 168 7.58 -5.11 0.50
C HIS A 168 6.33 -6.01 0.45
N ALA A 169 5.21 -5.49 -0.06
CA ALA A 169 3.97 -6.25 -0.17
C ALA A 169 4.10 -7.51 -1.04
N ALA A 170 4.80 -7.39 -2.19
CA ALA A 170 5.06 -8.52 -3.08
C ALA A 170 5.97 -9.56 -2.43
N LEU A 171 7.03 -9.12 -1.74
CA LEU A 171 7.92 -10.02 -0.99
C LEU A 171 7.16 -10.74 0.13
N TYR A 172 6.41 -9.99 0.96
CA TYR A 172 5.64 -10.56 2.07
C TYR A 172 4.62 -11.59 1.58
N TRP A 173 3.95 -11.30 0.46
CA TRP A 173 3.03 -12.24 -0.16
C TRP A 173 3.72 -13.55 -0.56
N GLU A 174 4.87 -13.46 -1.22
CA GLU A 174 5.62 -14.62 -1.71
C GLU A 174 6.30 -15.43 -0.59
N THR A 175 6.86 -14.76 0.41
CA THR A 175 7.67 -15.42 1.44
C THR A 175 6.88 -15.84 2.66
N ILE A 176 5.71 -15.23 2.92
CA ILE A 176 4.89 -15.51 4.11
C ILE A 176 3.48 -15.95 3.71
N CYS A 177 2.73 -15.14 2.96
CA CYS A 177 1.32 -15.45 2.70
C CYS A 177 1.13 -16.73 1.87
N MET A 178 1.85 -16.86 0.75
CA MET A 178 1.72 -18.01 -0.15
C MET A 178 2.07 -19.33 0.53
N PRO A 179 3.18 -19.45 1.30
CA PRO A 179 3.47 -20.65 2.07
C PRO A 179 2.36 -21.03 3.06
N CYS A 180 1.79 -20.06 3.79
CA CYS A 180 0.65 -20.32 4.68
C CYS A 180 -0.59 -20.79 3.89
N ILE A 181 -0.92 -20.13 2.78
CA ILE A 181 -2.09 -20.46 1.94
C ILE A 181 -1.98 -21.86 1.35
N LEU A 182 -0.78 -22.26 0.93
CA LEU A 182 -0.49 -23.59 0.38
C LEU A 182 -0.36 -24.67 1.48
N GLY A 183 -0.42 -24.30 2.76
CA GLY A 183 -0.27 -25.22 3.88
C GLY A 183 1.17 -25.72 4.09
N LEU A 184 2.16 -25.00 3.55
CA LEU A 184 3.58 -25.31 3.73
C LEU A 184 4.13 -24.77 5.05
N GLU A 185 3.51 -23.72 5.59
CA GLU A 185 3.83 -23.12 6.87
C GLU A 185 2.61 -23.09 7.80
N GLN A 186 2.84 -22.80 9.08
CA GLN A 186 1.77 -22.70 10.06
C GLN A 186 0.81 -21.55 9.70
N LEU A 187 -0.47 -21.76 10.02
CA LEU A 187 -1.51 -20.75 9.88
C LEU A 187 -1.18 -19.53 10.74
N ALA A 188 -1.55 -18.34 10.26
CA ALA A 188 -1.42 -17.14 11.06
C ALA A 188 -2.28 -17.25 12.33
N THR A 189 -1.64 -17.02 13.48
CA THR A 189 -2.31 -17.02 14.79
C THR A 189 -2.93 -15.67 15.14
N THR A 190 -2.49 -14.61 14.46
CA THR A 190 -2.91 -13.23 14.69
C THR A 190 -3.07 -12.52 13.36
N VAL A 191 -3.92 -11.48 13.35
CA VAL A 191 -4.05 -10.62 12.18
C VAL A 191 -2.87 -9.67 12.10
N VAL A 192 -2.27 -9.59 10.92
CA VAL A 192 -1.08 -8.77 10.66
C VAL A 192 -1.46 -7.30 10.38
N ASP A 193 -0.56 -6.37 10.70
CA ASP A 193 -0.75 -4.92 10.52
C ASP A 193 -0.52 -4.50 9.06
N MET A 194 -1.39 -5.01 8.18
CA MET A 194 -1.43 -4.72 6.73
C MET A 194 -2.71 -3.95 6.40
N LEU A 195 -2.77 -3.32 5.23
CA LEU A 195 -4.00 -2.68 4.73
C LEU A 195 -5.12 -3.70 4.53
N GLY A 196 -4.79 -4.92 4.11
CA GLY A 196 -5.77 -5.96 3.84
C GLY A 196 -6.56 -5.72 2.55
N THR A 197 -7.70 -6.40 2.45
CA THR A 197 -8.45 -6.47 1.19
C THR A 197 -9.96 -6.59 1.36
N LEU A 198 -10.68 -6.09 0.37
CA LEU A 198 -12.13 -6.23 0.23
C LEU A 198 -12.44 -7.27 -0.82
N THR A 199 -13.33 -8.21 -0.56
CA THR A 199 -13.76 -9.18 -1.59
C THR A 199 -15.27 -9.29 -1.64
N LEU A 200 -15.80 -9.54 -2.83
CA LEU A 200 -17.19 -9.96 -3.04
C LEU A 200 -17.32 -11.49 -3.04
N ASP A 201 -16.21 -12.21 -3.23
CA ASP A 201 -16.17 -13.66 -3.34
C ASP A 201 -15.78 -14.26 -1.98
N PRO A 202 -16.69 -15.01 -1.32
CA PRO A 202 -16.39 -15.73 -0.07
C PRO A 202 -15.21 -16.71 -0.21
N GLY A 203 -14.93 -17.21 -1.41
CA GLY A 203 -13.79 -18.09 -1.68
C GLY A 203 -12.43 -17.44 -1.46
N ASP A 204 -12.33 -16.12 -1.64
CA ASP A 204 -11.07 -15.38 -1.44
C ASP A 204 -10.84 -15.01 0.04
N VAL A 205 -11.85 -15.14 0.90
CA VAL A 205 -11.76 -14.84 2.34
C VAL A 205 -10.85 -15.83 3.06
N LYS A 206 -11.05 -17.13 2.84
CA LYS A 206 -10.31 -18.18 3.56
C LYS A 206 -8.79 -18.06 3.35
N PRO A 207 -8.25 -17.90 2.12
CA PRO A 207 -6.82 -17.67 1.92
C PRO A 207 -6.29 -16.45 2.69
N CYS A 208 -7.04 -15.34 2.72
CA CYS A 208 -6.64 -14.14 3.45
C CYS A 208 -6.58 -14.38 4.96
N VAL A 209 -7.59 -15.05 5.52
CA VAL A 209 -7.62 -15.42 6.95
C VAL A 209 -6.48 -16.35 7.32
N VAL A 210 -6.20 -17.36 6.48
CA VAL A 210 -5.09 -18.30 6.67
C VAL A 210 -3.73 -17.59 6.70
N ALA A 211 -3.54 -16.60 5.82
CA ALA A 211 -2.36 -15.75 5.79
C ALA A 211 -2.35 -14.63 6.87
N GLY A 212 -3.40 -14.52 7.69
CA GLY A 212 -3.53 -13.48 8.72
C GLY A 212 -3.78 -12.08 8.17
N LEU A 213 -4.09 -11.94 6.88
CA LEU A 213 -4.36 -10.64 6.26
C LEU A 213 -5.75 -10.13 6.67
N PRO A 214 -5.89 -8.83 6.99
CA PRO A 214 -7.20 -8.23 7.20
C PRO A 214 -8.09 -8.40 5.96
N VAL A 215 -9.30 -8.90 6.16
CA VAL A 215 -10.26 -9.09 5.07
C VAL A 215 -11.67 -8.66 5.44
N TRP A 216 -12.31 -7.99 4.49
CA TRP A 216 -13.68 -7.53 4.56
C TRP A 216 -14.47 -8.15 3.40
N LEU A 217 -15.57 -8.80 3.72
CA LEU A 217 -16.48 -9.39 2.74
C LEU A 217 -17.60 -8.40 2.43
N ILE A 218 -17.75 -8.05 1.17
CA ILE A 218 -18.85 -7.23 0.67
C ILE A 218 -19.98 -8.19 0.29
N LEU A 219 -21.15 -8.00 0.88
CA LEU A 219 -22.34 -8.82 0.68
C LEU A 219 -23.46 -7.95 0.14
N ASP A 220 -24.30 -8.55 -0.71
CA ASP A 220 -25.57 -7.95 -1.09
C ASP A 220 -26.53 -7.98 0.12
N VAL A 221 -27.35 -6.93 0.30
CA VAL A 221 -28.34 -6.80 1.36
C VAL A 221 -29.31 -7.97 1.41
N ASP A 222 -29.61 -8.60 0.27
CA ASP A 222 -30.47 -9.77 0.20
C ASP A 222 -29.90 -10.97 0.97
N HIS A 223 -28.59 -11.01 1.23
CA HIS A 223 -27.95 -12.06 2.02
C HIS A 223 -27.99 -11.79 3.53
N LEU A 224 -28.44 -10.61 3.98
CA LEU A 224 -28.49 -10.23 5.39
C LEU A 224 -29.33 -11.20 6.25
N PRO A 225 -30.51 -11.69 5.83
CA PRO A 225 -31.30 -12.65 6.61
C PRO A 225 -30.57 -13.97 6.89
N HIS A 226 -29.58 -14.32 6.07
CA HIS A 226 -28.80 -15.55 6.15
C HIS A 226 -27.39 -15.34 6.72
N THR A 227 -27.03 -14.10 7.03
CA THR A 227 -25.71 -13.73 7.54
C THR A 227 -25.78 -13.55 9.05
N ARG A 228 -24.99 -14.33 9.79
CA ARG A 228 -24.83 -14.11 11.22
C ARG A 228 -24.05 -12.80 11.46
N ILE A 229 -24.70 -11.83 12.08
CA ILE A 229 -24.09 -10.55 12.47
C ILE A 229 -23.82 -10.60 13.97
N ASP A 230 -22.56 -10.72 14.35
CA ASP A 230 -22.18 -10.71 15.77
C ASP A 230 -22.17 -9.28 16.35
N LYS A 231 -21.82 -8.28 15.54
CA LYS A 231 -21.73 -6.89 15.99
C LYS A 231 -21.91 -5.90 14.82
N VAL A 232 -22.66 -4.84 15.05
CA VAL A 232 -22.72 -3.65 14.16
C VAL A 232 -21.68 -2.63 14.65
N VAL A 233 -20.87 -2.12 13.73
CA VAL A 233 -19.81 -1.14 14.03
C VAL A 233 -19.95 0.09 13.14
N GLU A 234 -19.46 1.23 13.63
CA GLU A 234 -19.32 2.42 12.80
C GLU A 234 -18.08 2.32 11.91
N PHE A 235 -18.12 3.01 10.77
CA PHE A 235 -16.95 3.12 9.89
C PHE A 235 -15.85 3.95 10.56
N GLU A 236 -14.61 3.48 10.45
CA GLU A 236 -13.46 4.29 10.83
C GLU A 236 -13.28 5.42 9.81
N PRO A 237 -13.28 6.71 10.22
CA PRO A 237 -13.27 7.83 9.30
C PRO A 237 -12.05 7.84 8.38
N ALA A 238 -12.29 8.04 7.08
CA ALA A 238 -11.24 8.17 6.09
C ALA A 238 -10.31 9.37 6.36
N ALA A 239 -10.81 10.40 7.05
CA ALA A 239 -10.02 11.57 7.41
C ALA A 239 -8.82 11.25 8.33
N LEU A 240 -8.82 10.11 9.02
CA LEU A 240 -7.68 9.66 9.83
C LEU A 240 -6.49 9.20 8.97
N HIS A 241 -6.75 8.83 7.72
CA HIS A 241 -5.79 8.12 6.87
C HIS A 241 -5.41 8.92 5.61
N VAL A 242 -6.21 9.91 5.22
CA VAL A 242 -6.01 10.69 3.98
C VAL A 242 -6.29 12.18 4.14
N ILE A 243 -5.46 12.98 3.47
CA ILE A 243 -5.65 14.43 3.31
C ILE A 243 -6.81 14.65 2.34
N ARG A 244 -7.92 15.21 2.84
CA ARG A 244 -9.04 15.68 2.01
C ARG A 244 -8.72 17.10 1.53
N ASP A 245 -8.37 17.22 0.25
CA ASP A 245 -8.06 18.52 -0.35
C ASP A 245 -9.34 19.30 -0.70
N GLN A 246 -9.36 20.62 -0.48
CA GLN A 246 -10.37 21.54 -1.03
C GLN A 246 -9.92 22.12 -2.39
N GLY A 247 -8.65 21.96 -2.78
CA GLY A 247 -8.06 22.48 -4.01
C GLY A 247 -7.73 21.37 -5.01
N THR A 248 -8.35 21.39 -6.18
CA THR A 248 -8.03 20.43 -7.24
C THR A 248 -6.81 20.91 -8.04
N ILE A 249 -5.68 20.19 -8.02
CA ILE A 249 -4.64 20.42 -9.04
C ILE A 249 -5.05 19.66 -10.30
N LYS A 250 -5.57 20.40 -11.28
CA LYS A 250 -5.97 19.87 -12.61
C LYS A 250 -4.72 19.57 -13.45
N ASN A 251 -4.04 18.47 -13.17
CA ASN A 251 -3.11 17.87 -14.12
C ASN A 251 -3.77 16.62 -14.72
N PRO A 252 -3.96 16.53 -16.05
CA PRO A 252 -4.43 15.31 -16.67
C PRO A 252 -3.36 14.21 -16.48
N VAL A 253 -3.77 13.07 -15.92
CA VAL A 253 -2.96 11.85 -15.91
C VAL A 253 -3.63 10.89 -16.87
N ILE A 254 -2.91 10.52 -17.93
CA ILE A 254 -3.29 9.43 -18.83
C ILE A 254 -2.82 8.13 -18.16
N PHE A 255 -3.74 7.17 -18.01
CA PHE A 255 -3.42 5.80 -17.59
C PHE A 255 -2.80 5.03 -18.75
#